data_AF-A0A2G4GFK2-F1
#
_entry.id   AF-A0A2G4GFK2-F1
#
_cell.length_a   1.000
_cell.length_b   1.000
_cell.length_c   1.000
_cell.angle_alpha   90.00
_cell.angle_beta   90.00
_cell.angle_gamma   90.00
#
_symmetry.space_group_name_H-M   'P 1'
#
loop_
_entity.id
_entity.type
_entity.pdbx_description
1 polymer ?
#
loop_
_entity_poly.entity_id
_entity_poly.type
_entity_poly.pdbx_seq_one_letter_code
_entity_poly.pdbx_strand_id
1 'polypeptide(L)'
;MIAPPKSDLVTVNIDGKEITVPKGTNVIEAARLVNVDVPHYCYHPKLTIVGNCRMCLIEMGMPAVDPATKAPIIDPVTGKPKINWIPRPQIGCGTNVSPGLHVKTTSPMVKDAREGVMEFLLINHPLDCPICDQAGECKLQEQSTAYGRGYSRFVEQKNVKPKRTRLGPRVTLDDERCILCSRCIRFSKEIAKDDVLGFVDRGSYSTLTCFPGKQLENNYSLNTVDICPVGALTSTDFRFKMRVWFLKQTNSIDTETSVGANTVVWSREGQIYRLTPRRNDDVNDTWMPDSGRELFKSVMSADRLAATTPIDALVAQAAELFKINASAGSIAVVGSGRSSVEEQFLTKKLAAALKASTQLVSRVGQGDQLLISADRNPNVRGALVTGLISKLPKVGDAMPSSRSLNGSVAAPIRTGGLTDLAASIDAGTVNVVVSVGEDLAAAGLTAAQLAKVSVVYLGTHANATSAAAKIVFPTLSVFEKNGTFVNQQFRLQKFAKAVPGPQGATDDLIVLAKLTAASSSAAIASDLGSLWKLISAEIPAFATMSYSQLSETGLLIDATPFAALPFLEGETLHFKPAAAAVALTP
;
A
#
# COMPACT_ATOMS: atom_id res chain seq x y z
N MET A 1 2.63 -29.25 -4.83
CA MET A 1 1.54 -28.61 -4.06
C MET A 1 1.36 -29.37 -2.76
N ILE A 2 1.94 -28.90 -1.66
CA ILE A 2 1.62 -29.43 -0.34
C ILE A 2 0.33 -28.72 0.06
N ALA A 3 -0.79 -29.43 0.07
CA ALA A 3 -2.04 -28.88 0.61
C ALA A 3 -1.76 -28.34 2.01
N PRO A 4 -2.29 -27.16 2.39
CA PRO A 4 -2.12 -26.66 3.75
C PRO A 4 -2.55 -27.75 4.73
N PRO A 5 -1.80 -27.97 5.84
CA PRO A 5 -2.17 -28.98 6.82
C PRO A 5 -3.62 -28.74 7.23
N LYS A 6 -4.46 -29.78 7.15
CA LYS A 6 -5.85 -29.71 7.62
C LYS A 6 -5.79 -29.13 9.03
N SER A 7 -6.28 -27.91 9.20
CA SER A 7 -6.27 -27.27 10.50
C SER A 7 -7.15 -28.10 11.41
N ASP A 8 -6.61 -28.62 12.52
CA ASP A 8 -7.42 -29.16 13.61
C ASP A 8 -8.44 -28.08 13.99
N LEU A 9 -9.70 -28.30 13.65
CA LEU A 9 -10.76 -27.35 13.96
C LEU A 9 -11.24 -27.59 15.39
N VAL A 10 -11.50 -26.51 16.13
CA VAL A 10 -12.03 -26.57 17.49
C VAL A 10 -13.32 -25.76 17.59
N THR A 11 -14.33 -26.34 18.24
CA THR A 11 -15.61 -25.67 18.49
C THR A 11 -15.56 -24.97 19.85
N VAL A 12 -15.94 -23.68 19.85
CA VAL A 12 -16.05 -22.83 21.03
C VAL A 12 -17.37 -22.08 21.04
N ASN A 13 -17.80 -21.68 22.23
CA ASN A 13 -18.98 -20.85 22.43
C ASN A 13 -18.58 -19.42 22.83
N ILE A 14 -19.04 -18.42 22.08
CA ILE A 14 -18.81 -17.00 22.36
C ILE A 14 -20.17 -16.31 22.48
N ASP A 15 -20.50 -15.83 23.68
CA ASP A 15 -21.77 -15.18 24.00
C ASP A 15 -23.00 -16.01 23.56
N GLY A 16 -22.92 -17.34 23.74
CA GLY A 16 -23.98 -18.27 23.37
C GLY A 16 -23.92 -18.75 21.92
N LYS A 17 -23.08 -18.17 21.06
CA LYS A 17 -22.92 -18.57 19.66
C LYS A 17 -21.80 -19.60 19.53
N GLU A 18 -22.09 -20.74 18.94
CA GLU A 18 -21.06 -21.75 18.63
C GLU A 18 -20.35 -21.42 17.32
N ILE A 19 -19.03 -21.54 17.33
CA ILE A 19 -18.20 -21.43 16.13
C ILE A 19 -17.08 -22.45 16.13
N THR A 20 -16.72 -22.84 14.93
CA THR A 20 -15.62 -23.74 14.65
C THR A 20 -14.50 -22.95 13.98
N VAL A 21 -13.34 -22.90 14.63
CA VAL A 21 -12.18 -22.13 14.16
C VAL A 21 -10.91 -22.99 14.19
N PRO A 22 -9.85 -22.62 13.44
CA PRO A 22 -8.57 -23.29 13.54
C PRO A 22 -8.01 -23.28 14.97
N LYS A 23 -7.49 -24.42 15.43
CA LYS A 23 -6.75 -24.53 16.69
C LYS A 23 -5.62 -23.49 16.75
N GLY A 24 -5.49 -22.83 17.90
CA GLY A 24 -4.52 -21.74 18.09
C GLY A 24 -5.05 -20.34 17.75
N THR A 25 -6.26 -20.22 17.20
CA THR A 25 -6.94 -18.91 17.08
C THR A 25 -7.14 -18.31 18.48
N ASN A 26 -6.80 -17.03 18.68
CA ASN A 26 -7.07 -16.36 19.96
C ASN A 26 -8.54 -15.94 20.07
N VAL A 27 -9.01 -15.67 21.29
CA VAL A 27 -10.43 -15.34 21.52
C VAL A 27 -10.85 -14.03 20.83
N ILE A 28 -9.96 -13.04 20.66
CA ILE A 28 -10.31 -11.80 19.92
C ILE A 28 -10.66 -12.11 18.46
N GLU A 29 -9.85 -12.92 17.79
CA GLU A 29 -10.09 -13.31 16.39
C GLU A 29 -11.33 -14.21 16.27
N ALA A 30 -11.50 -15.15 17.19
CA ALA A 30 -12.67 -16.02 17.22
C ALA A 30 -13.97 -15.20 17.44
N ALA A 31 -13.96 -14.24 18.37
CA ALA A 31 -15.10 -13.36 18.64
C ALA A 31 -15.46 -12.50 17.42
N ARG A 32 -14.45 -12.02 16.68
CA ARG A 32 -14.66 -11.25 15.44
C ARG A 32 -15.48 -12.02 14.41
N LEU A 33 -15.29 -13.35 14.28
CA LEU A 33 -16.02 -14.19 13.32
C LEU A 33 -17.52 -14.30 13.62
N VAL A 34 -17.96 -14.01 14.85
CA VAL A 34 -19.38 -13.95 15.25
C VAL A 34 -19.91 -12.53 15.42
N ASN A 35 -19.19 -11.54 14.87
CA ASN A 35 -19.48 -10.11 15.00
C ASN A 35 -19.52 -9.63 16.45
N VAL A 36 -18.68 -10.20 17.31
CA VAL A 36 -18.46 -9.73 18.69
C VAL A 36 -17.12 -9.01 18.74
N ASP A 37 -17.13 -7.71 19.04
CA ASP A 37 -15.91 -6.92 19.18
C ASP A 37 -15.40 -6.94 20.62
N VAL A 38 -14.14 -7.34 20.78
CA VAL A 38 -13.43 -7.35 22.07
C VAL A 38 -12.45 -6.18 22.07
N PRO A 39 -12.64 -5.14 22.91
CA PRO A 39 -11.81 -3.93 22.86
C PRO A 39 -10.37 -4.24 23.24
N HIS A 40 -9.43 -3.63 22.53
CA HIS A 40 -8.00 -3.89 22.72
C HIS A 40 -7.13 -2.72 22.26
N TYR A 41 -5.95 -2.58 22.89
CA TYR A 41 -4.95 -1.57 22.52
C TYR A 41 -3.58 -2.13 22.18
N CYS A 42 -3.08 -3.14 22.89
CA CYS A 42 -1.75 -3.70 22.60
C CYS A 42 -1.82 -4.79 21.53
N TYR A 43 -2.90 -5.56 21.46
CA TYR A 43 -3.06 -6.61 20.46
C TYR A 43 -3.06 -6.02 19.05
N HIS A 44 -2.30 -6.64 18.13
CA HIS A 44 -2.32 -6.34 16.70
C HIS A 44 -2.13 -7.68 15.99
N PRO A 45 -2.95 -8.02 14.98
CA PRO A 45 -2.96 -9.37 14.38
C PRO A 45 -1.62 -9.76 13.72
N LYS A 46 -0.77 -8.77 13.39
CA LYS A 46 0.53 -8.95 12.74
C LYS A 46 1.73 -8.70 13.68
N LEU A 47 1.53 -8.69 15.00
CA LEU A 47 2.60 -8.53 16.00
C LEU A 47 2.45 -9.54 17.13
N THR A 48 3.53 -9.85 17.85
CA THR A 48 3.51 -10.82 18.96
C THR A 48 2.57 -10.40 20.10
N ILE A 49 1.95 -11.35 20.81
CA ILE A 49 1.00 -11.04 21.88
C ILE A 49 1.75 -10.71 23.19
N VAL A 50 1.38 -9.60 23.85
CA VAL A 50 2.02 -9.13 25.11
C VAL A 50 1.08 -8.99 26.30
N GLY A 51 -0.21 -8.70 26.07
CA GLY A 51 -1.19 -8.54 27.16
C GLY A 51 -1.03 -7.28 28.03
N ASN A 52 -0.20 -6.30 27.66
CA ASN A 52 0.12 -5.12 28.49
C ASN A 52 -1.11 -4.28 28.88
N CYS A 53 -2.06 -4.05 27.96
CA CYS A 53 -3.14 -3.07 28.17
C CYS A 53 -4.35 -3.58 28.95
N ARG A 54 -4.54 -4.91 29.05
CA ARG A 54 -5.69 -5.56 29.71
C ARG A 54 -7.09 -5.13 29.25
N MET A 55 -7.25 -4.35 28.17
CA MET A 55 -8.58 -3.94 27.70
C MET A 55 -9.44 -5.12 27.17
N CYS A 56 -8.79 -6.17 26.69
CA CYS A 56 -9.43 -7.36 26.12
C CYS A 56 -9.93 -8.38 27.15
N LEU A 57 -10.15 -7.97 28.40
CA LEU A 57 -10.61 -8.89 29.43
C LEU A 57 -11.96 -9.52 29.05
N ILE A 58 -12.07 -10.82 29.31
CA ILE A 58 -13.22 -11.68 29.04
C ILE A 58 -13.48 -12.60 30.25
N GLU A 59 -14.71 -13.08 30.39
CA GLU A 59 -15.03 -14.17 31.30
C GLU A 59 -14.97 -15.47 30.51
N MET A 60 -14.19 -16.44 30.98
CA MET A 60 -14.07 -17.74 30.32
C MET A 60 -14.40 -18.87 31.28
N GLY A 61 -14.89 -19.97 30.71
CA GLY A 61 -15.23 -21.18 31.44
C GLY A 61 -15.12 -22.41 30.56
N MET A 62 -15.11 -23.56 31.21
CA MET A 62 -15.10 -24.87 30.56
C MET A 62 -16.30 -25.70 31.07
N PRO A 63 -16.78 -26.70 30.33
CA PRO A 63 -17.82 -27.58 30.81
C PRO A 63 -17.35 -28.29 32.09
N ALA A 64 -18.19 -28.29 33.10
CA ALA A 64 -17.96 -29.03 34.33
C ALA A 64 -17.97 -30.52 33.98
N VAL A 65 -16.97 -31.25 34.47
CA VAL A 65 -16.86 -32.70 34.28
C VAL A 65 -16.98 -33.40 35.61
N ASP A 66 -17.64 -34.56 35.62
CA ASP A 66 -17.66 -35.45 36.78
C ASP A 66 -16.25 -36.01 37.01
N PRO A 67 -15.68 -35.88 38.23
CA PRO A 67 -14.33 -36.37 38.52
C PRO A 67 -14.12 -37.86 38.25
N ALA A 68 -15.15 -38.69 38.46
CA ALA A 68 -15.11 -40.14 38.36
C ALA A 68 -15.36 -40.63 36.93
N THR A 69 -16.33 -40.06 36.22
CA THR A 69 -16.73 -40.55 34.87
C THR A 69 -16.13 -39.75 33.73
N LYS A 70 -15.54 -38.57 34.00
CA LYS A 70 -15.07 -37.59 33.00
C LYS A 70 -16.15 -37.09 32.03
N ALA A 71 -17.42 -37.43 32.26
CA ALA A 71 -18.54 -36.96 31.47
C ALA A 71 -18.92 -35.51 31.84
N PRO A 72 -19.38 -34.67 30.89
CA PRO A 72 -19.91 -33.35 31.20
C PRO A 72 -21.13 -33.42 32.13
N ILE A 73 -21.13 -32.63 33.20
CA ILE A 73 -22.26 -32.47 34.10
C ILE A 73 -23.31 -31.63 33.38
N ILE A 74 -24.48 -32.21 33.10
CA ILE A 74 -25.58 -31.53 32.44
C ILE A 74 -26.44 -30.82 33.49
N ASP A 75 -26.79 -29.57 33.22
CA ASP A 75 -27.76 -28.83 34.02
C ASP A 75 -29.18 -29.39 33.76
N PRO A 76 -29.87 -29.90 34.80
CA PRO A 76 -31.17 -30.55 34.65
C PRO A 76 -32.29 -29.59 34.20
N VAL A 77 -32.10 -28.28 34.31
CA VAL A 77 -33.10 -27.27 33.92
C VAL A 77 -32.90 -26.84 32.47
N THR A 78 -31.65 -26.66 32.03
CA THR A 78 -31.36 -26.14 30.68
C THR A 78 -31.03 -27.23 29.66
N GLY A 79 -30.76 -28.45 30.11
CA GLY A 79 -30.30 -29.56 29.27
C GLY A 79 -28.92 -29.34 28.65
N LYS A 80 -28.21 -28.27 29.05
CA LYS A 80 -26.88 -27.91 28.56
C LYS A 80 -25.79 -28.27 29.58
N PRO A 81 -24.53 -28.46 29.16
CA PRO A 81 -23.43 -28.64 30.08
C PRO A 81 -23.31 -27.46 31.05
N LYS A 82 -23.25 -27.75 32.36
CA LYS A 82 -22.96 -26.75 33.38
C LYS A 82 -21.55 -26.21 33.14
N ILE A 83 -21.40 -24.90 33.05
CA ILE A 83 -20.09 -24.27 32.80
C ILE A 83 -19.44 -23.84 34.11
N ASN A 84 -18.20 -24.28 34.33
CA ASN A 84 -17.34 -23.81 35.41
C ASN A 84 -16.62 -22.53 34.95
N TRP A 85 -17.19 -21.38 35.30
CA TRP A 85 -16.62 -20.06 35.02
C TRP A 85 -15.43 -19.77 35.93
N ILE A 86 -14.36 -19.20 35.37
CA ILE A 86 -13.17 -18.80 36.12
C ILE A 86 -13.49 -17.53 36.91
N PRO A 87 -13.14 -17.45 38.22
CA PRO A 87 -13.49 -16.32 39.08
C PRO A 87 -12.74 -15.01 38.77
N ARG A 88 -11.77 -15.05 37.84
CA ARG A 88 -10.99 -13.88 37.41
C ARG A 88 -11.09 -13.74 35.90
N PRO A 89 -11.26 -12.52 35.36
CA PRO A 89 -11.30 -12.31 33.93
C PRO A 89 -9.94 -12.62 33.31
N GLN A 90 -9.96 -13.16 32.09
CA GLN A 90 -8.79 -13.60 31.34
C GLN A 90 -8.55 -12.68 30.14
N ILE A 91 -7.33 -12.62 29.63
CA ILE A 91 -7.01 -11.77 28.48
C ILE A 91 -7.41 -12.46 27.16
N GLY A 92 -8.37 -11.90 26.43
CA GLY A 92 -8.81 -12.49 25.16
C GLY A 92 -7.71 -12.57 24.09
N CYS A 93 -6.70 -11.67 24.13
CA CYS A 93 -5.60 -11.71 23.17
C CYS A 93 -4.63 -12.86 23.37
N GLY A 94 -4.44 -13.32 24.62
CA GLY A 94 -3.50 -14.38 24.98
C GLY A 94 -4.15 -15.74 25.22
N THR A 95 -5.47 -15.78 25.35
CA THR A 95 -6.24 -17.01 25.47
C THR A 95 -6.50 -17.58 24.08
N ASN A 96 -5.97 -18.76 23.80
CA ASN A 96 -6.27 -19.54 22.60
C ASN A 96 -7.54 -20.35 22.79
N VAL A 97 -8.27 -20.55 21.71
CA VAL A 97 -9.45 -21.42 21.69
C VAL A 97 -9.07 -22.87 21.98
N SER A 98 -9.92 -23.56 22.74
CA SER A 98 -9.82 -25.00 23.02
C SER A 98 -11.21 -25.63 22.97
N PRO A 99 -11.34 -26.93 22.64
CA PRO A 99 -12.64 -27.59 22.57
C PRO A 99 -13.46 -27.38 23.85
N GLY A 100 -14.71 -26.94 23.70
CA GLY A 100 -15.61 -26.69 24.82
C GLY A 100 -15.39 -25.36 25.55
N LEU A 101 -14.46 -24.51 25.12
CA LEU A 101 -14.28 -23.17 25.69
C LEU A 101 -15.58 -22.35 25.54
N HIS A 102 -16.04 -21.80 26.66
CA HIS A 102 -17.15 -20.86 26.72
C HIS A 102 -16.62 -19.48 27.12
N VAL A 103 -17.04 -18.45 26.39
CA VAL A 103 -16.62 -17.06 26.60
C VAL A 103 -17.86 -16.18 26.75
N LYS A 104 -17.84 -15.30 27.73
CA LYS A 104 -18.75 -14.16 27.85
C LYS A 104 -17.96 -12.86 27.71
N THR A 105 -18.43 -11.96 26.87
CA THR A 105 -17.79 -10.66 26.61
C THR A 105 -18.56 -9.47 27.21
N THR A 106 -19.75 -9.71 27.76
CA THR A 106 -20.69 -8.67 28.24
C THR A 106 -21.16 -8.90 29.68
N SER A 107 -20.55 -9.82 30.43
CA SER A 107 -20.93 -10.06 31.82
C SER A 107 -20.62 -8.86 32.73
N PRO A 108 -21.29 -8.74 33.90
CA PRO A 108 -21.01 -7.66 34.84
C PRO A 108 -19.55 -7.56 35.24
N MET A 109 -18.88 -8.70 35.43
CA MET A 109 -17.43 -8.77 35.73
C MET A 109 -16.59 -8.19 34.60
N VAL A 110 -16.90 -8.54 33.33
CA VAL A 110 -16.17 -8.02 32.17
C VAL A 110 -16.38 -6.53 31.99
N LYS A 111 -17.63 -6.06 32.19
CA LYS A 111 -17.96 -4.63 32.11
C LYS A 111 -17.18 -3.82 33.15
N ASP A 112 -17.23 -4.22 34.42
CA ASP A 112 -16.51 -3.54 35.49
C ASP A 112 -14.99 -3.55 35.26
N ALA A 113 -14.44 -4.69 34.80
CA ALA A 113 -13.03 -4.78 34.48
C ALA A 113 -12.59 -3.83 33.34
N ARG A 114 -13.39 -3.72 32.27
CA ARG A 114 -13.10 -2.80 31.14
C ARG A 114 -13.22 -1.34 31.56
N GLU A 115 -14.23 -1.00 32.36
CA GLU A 115 -14.39 0.33 32.93
C GLU A 115 -13.20 0.71 33.83
N GLY A 116 -12.75 -0.20 34.68
CA GLY A 116 -11.57 -0.01 35.52
C GLY A 116 -10.28 0.16 34.72
N VAL A 117 -10.06 -0.68 33.70
CA VAL A 117 -8.90 -0.54 32.79
C VAL A 117 -8.94 0.80 32.07
N MET A 118 -10.10 1.21 31.56
CA MET A 118 -10.25 2.50 30.88
C MET A 118 -9.93 3.66 31.83
N GLU A 119 -10.40 3.60 33.08
CA GLU A 119 -10.06 4.58 34.09
C GLU A 119 -8.55 4.66 34.32
N PHE A 120 -7.86 3.54 34.51
CA PHE A 120 -6.40 3.51 34.67
C PHE A 120 -5.64 4.10 33.47
N LEU A 121 -6.11 3.83 32.25
CA LEU A 121 -5.51 4.41 31.04
C LEU A 121 -5.69 5.93 30.98
N LEU A 122 -6.82 6.45 31.46
CA LEU A 122 -7.15 7.88 31.42
C LEU A 122 -6.62 8.68 32.62
N ILE A 123 -6.20 8.03 33.71
CA ILE A 123 -5.68 8.69 34.92
C ILE A 123 -4.55 9.67 34.57
N ASN A 124 -3.52 9.23 33.86
CA ASN A 124 -2.39 10.08 33.47
C ASN A 124 -2.45 10.57 32.02
N HIS A 125 -3.46 10.16 31.23
CA HIS A 125 -3.63 10.66 29.87
C HIS A 125 -4.02 12.14 29.89
N PRO A 126 -3.40 13.00 29.05
CA PRO A 126 -3.65 14.43 29.05
C PRO A 126 -4.99 14.77 28.41
N LEU A 127 -5.55 15.92 28.77
CA LEU A 127 -6.76 16.48 28.16
C LEU A 127 -6.45 17.18 26.82
N ASP A 128 -5.66 16.52 25.99
CA ASP A 128 -5.13 17.06 24.73
C ASP A 128 -6.07 16.83 23.54
N CYS A 129 -7.21 16.15 23.70
CA CYS A 129 -8.09 15.75 22.59
C CYS A 129 -8.37 16.87 21.56
N PRO A 130 -8.63 18.14 21.93
CA PRO A 130 -8.85 19.20 20.95
C PRO A 130 -7.64 19.50 20.06
N ILE A 131 -6.43 19.40 20.61
CA ILE A 131 -5.17 19.70 19.93
C ILE A 131 -4.48 18.44 19.38
N CYS A 132 -4.92 17.26 19.78
CA CYS A 132 -4.38 15.98 19.35
C CYS A 132 -4.70 15.73 17.87
N ASP A 133 -3.68 15.35 17.09
CA ASP A 133 -3.84 15.08 15.66
C ASP A 133 -4.67 13.83 15.37
N GLN A 134 -4.55 12.81 16.23
CA GLN A 134 -5.28 11.55 16.16
C GLN A 134 -6.77 11.70 16.54
N ALA A 135 -7.21 12.88 16.99
CA ALA A 135 -8.61 13.09 17.36
C ALA A 135 -9.52 12.74 16.17
N GLY A 136 -10.58 11.97 16.43
CA GLY A 136 -11.48 11.45 15.39
C GLY A 136 -11.10 10.11 14.78
N GLU A 137 -9.84 9.68 14.95
CA GLU A 137 -9.36 8.32 14.60
C GLU A 137 -8.58 7.67 15.76
N CYS A 138 -8.85 8.12 16.99
CA CYS A 138 -8.19 7.65 18.20
C CYS A 138 -8.97 6.49 18.82
N LYS A 139 -8.35 5.31 18.89
CA LYS A 139 -8.99 4.13 19.51
C LYS A 139 -9.25 4.33 21.00
N LEU A 140 -8.44 5.12 21.69
CA LEU A 140 -8.69 5.46 23.09
C LEU A 140 -9.96 6.29 23.26
N GLN A 141 -10.21 7.23 22.35
CA GLN A 141 -11.44 8.04 22.36
C GLN A 141 -12.68 7.17 22.08
N GLU A 142 -12.63 6.35 21.03
CA GLU A 142 -13.72 5.44 20.65
C GLU A 142 -14.05 4.48 21.80
N GLN A 143 -13.06 3.77 22.32
CA GLN A 143 -13.28 2.76 23.36
C GLN A 143 -13.63 3.39 24.72
N SER A 144 -13.12 4.59 25.04
CA SER A 144 -13.55 5.32 26.24
C SER A 144 -15.03 5.68 26.18
N THR A 145 -15.54 6.01 24.99
CA THR A 145 -16.96 6.34 24.80
C THR A 145 -17.84 5.09 24.89
N ALA A 146 -17.37 3.97 24.32
CA ALA A 146 -18.13 2.72 24.27
C ALA A 146 -18.07 1.89 25.57
N TYR A 147 -16.94 1.90 26.28
CA TYR A 147 -16.67 0.99 27.41
C TYR A 147 -16.20 1.70 28.69
N GLY A 148 -16.07 3.03 28.70
CA GLY A 148 -15.72 3.81 29.87
C GLY A 148 -16.93 4.20 30.73
N ARG A 149 -16.67 4.72 31.94
CA ARG A 149 -17.71 5.14 32.90
C ARG A 149 -18.41 6.45 32.55
N GLY A 150 -17.83 7.24 31.64
CA GLY A 150 -18.34 8.58 31.26
C GLY A 150 -17.99 9.72 32.23
N TYR A 151 -17.44 9.42 33.40
CA TYR A 151 -16.93 10.42 34.35
C TYR A 151 -15.56 9.99 34.92
N SER A 152 -14.75 10.96 35.37
CA SER A 152 -13.48 10.71 36.05
C SER A 152 -13.66 10.87 37.56
N ARG A 153 -13.03 9.99 38.34
CA ARG A 153 -12.87 10.15 39.80
C ARG A 153 -11.50 10.71 40.19
N PHE A 154 -10.57 10.76 39.23
CA PHE A 154 -9.21 11.22 39.46
C PHE A 154 -9.16 12.75 39.44
N VAL A 155 -8.86 13.34 40.61
CA VAL A 155 -8.77 14.79 40.85
C VAL A 155 -7.34 15.24 41.18
N GLU A 156 -6.39 14.31 41.21
CA GLU A 156 -4.99 14.57 41.53
C GLU A 156 -4.23 15.13 40.31
N GLN A 157 -2.99 15.57 40.55
CA GLN A 157 -2.10 16.00 39.48
C GLN A 157 -1.67 14.81 38.61
N LYS A 158 -1.89 14.96 37.30
CA LYS A 158 -1.44 13.99 36.29
C LYS A 158 0.08 14.03 36.14
N ASN A 159 0.69 12.88 35.85
CA ASN A 159 2.10 12.83 35.48
C ASN A 159 2.33 13.54 34.15
N VAL A 160 3.32 14.44 34.12
CA VAL A 160 3.73 15.22 32.95
C VAL A 160 4.95 14.55 32.33
N LYS A 161 4.93 14.35 31.02
CA LYS A 161 5.98 13.67 30.25
C LYS A 161 6.45 14.53 29.08
N PRO A 162 7.60 14.23 28.46
CA PRO A 162 8.08 15.00 27.31
C PRO A 162 7.05 15.07 26.18
N LYS A 163 6.87 16.26 25.61
CA LYS A 163 6.05 16.51 24.42
C LYS A 163 6.92 16.94 23.25
N ARG A 164 6.45 16.69 22.03
CA ARG A 164 7.09 17.14 20.77
C ARG A 164 8.52 16.64 20.61
N THR A 165 8.84 15.48 21.17
CA THR A 165 10.15 14.85 21.03
C THR A 165 10.26 14.27 19.62
N ARG A 166 11.23 14.73 18.82
CA ARG A 166 11.51 14.10 17.53
C ARG A 166 12.25 12.79 17.75
N LEU A 167 11.62 11.68 17.37
CA LEU A 167 12.27 10.36 17.40
C LEU A 167 13.08 10.09 16.13
N GLY A 168 12.76 10.80 15.04
CA GLY A 168 13.47 10.71 13.77
C GLY A 168 12.94 11.76 12.78
N PRO A 169 13.28 11.65 11.49
CA PRO A 169 12.91 12.64 10.49
C PRO A 169 11.39 12.76 10.29
N ARG A 170 10.66 11.63 10.43
CA ARG A 170 9.24 11.51 10.04
C ARG A 170 8.26 11.37 11.21
N VAL A 171 8.73 11.04 12.42
CA VAL A 171 7.87 10.74 13.56
C VAL A 171 8.17 11.66 14.75
N THR A 172 7.11 12.29 15.28
CA THR A 172 7.15 13.10 16.50
C THR A 172 6.35 12.42 17.62
N LEU A 173 6.94 12.33 18.80
CA LEU A 173 6.38 11.75 20.02
C LEU A 173 5.85 12.82 20.97
N ASP A 174 4.58 12.70 21.34
CA ASP A 174 3.95 13.35 22.49
C ASP A 174 3.71 12.28 23.58
N ASP A 175 4.70 12.02 24.43
CA ASP A 175 4.75 10.82 25.30
C ASP A 175 3.67 10.81 26.39
N GLU A 176 3.15 11.97 26.80
CA GLU A 176 2.01 12.03 27.72
C GLU A 176 0.78 11.27 27.19
N ARG A 177 0.62 11.22 25.87
CA ARG A 177 -0.50 10.51 25.25
C ARG A 177 -0.24 9.00 25.16
N CYS A 178 0.99 8.54 25.37
CA CYS A 178 1.37 7.14 25.24
C CYS A 178 0.77 6.30 26.37
N ILE A 179 0.07 5.23 26.00
CA ILE A 179 -0.54 4.27 26.94
C ILE A 179 0.32 3.01 27.16
N LEU A 180 1.61 3.07 26.80
CA LEU A 180 2.60 2.00 27.02
C LEU A 180 2.19 0.62 26.47
N CYS A 181 1.46 0.60 25.34
CA CYS A 181 0.94 -0.64 24.74
C CYS A 181 2.00 -1.46 23.96
N SER A 182 3.22 -0.94 23.84
CA SER A 182 4.41 -1.51 23.17
C SER A 182 4.24 -1.91 21.70
N ARG A 183 3.17 -1.48 21.00
CA ARG A 183 2.98 -1.79 19.57
C ARG A 183 4.13 -1.27 18.71
N CYS A 184 4.55 -0.02 18.90
CA CYS A 184 5.65 0.60 18.15
C CYS A 184 6.98 -0.12 18.38
N ILE A 185 7.30 -0.48 19.63
CA ILE A 185 8.51 -1.23 19.99
C ILE A 185 8.54 -2.58 19.28
N ARG A 186 7.45 -3.36 19.38
CA ARG A 186 7.34 -4.66 18.72
C ARG A 186 7.41 -4.55 17.21
N PHE A 187 6.73 -3.58 16.61
CA PHE A 187 6.82 -3.35 15.18
C PHE A 187 8.27 -3.09 14.73
N SER A 188 8.95 -2.18 15.43
CA SER A 188 10.34 -1.80 15.11
C SER A 188 11.25 -3.03 15.14
N LYS A 189 11.11 -3.86 16.17
CA LYS A 189 11.92 -5.07 16.36
C LYS A 189 11.54 -6.22 15.42
N GLU A 190 10.26 -6.53 15.32
CA GLU A 190 9.76 -7.75 14.69
C GLU A 190 9.58 -7.61 13.18
N ILE A 191 9.14 -6.44 12.71
CA ILE A 191 8.77 -6.20 11.32
C ILE A 191 9.83 -5.37 10.62
N ALA A 192 10.13 -4.17 11.13
CA ALA A 192 11.15 -3.30 10.52
C ALA A 192 12.59 -3.80 10.73
N LYS A 193 12.78 -4.79 11.60
CA LYS A 193 14.08 -5.38 11.97
C LYS A 193 15.10 -4.33 12.44
N ASP A 194 14.61 -3.28 13.08
CA ASP A 194 15.39 -2.17 13.62
C ASP A 194 14.94 -1.91 15.06
N ASP A 195 15.60 -2.56 16.02
CA ASP A 195 15.30 -2.48 17.46
C ASP A 195 15.80 -1.14 18.03
N VAL A 196 15.10 -0.04 17.71
CA VAL A 196 15.48 1.33 18.09
C VAL A 196 14.60 1.93 19.19
N LEU A 197 13.37 1.45 19.37
CA LEU A 197 12.43 1.99 20.36
C LEU A 197 12.42 1.14 21.64
N GLY A 198 12.36 1.79 22.79
CA GLY A 198 12.27 1.12 24.08
C GLY A 198 11.54 1.95 25.13
N PHE A 199 11.10 1.28 26.21
CA PHE A 199 10.67 1.97 27.43
C PHE A 199 11.86 2.12 28.37
N VAL A 200 12.03 3.32 28.89
CA VAL A 200 12.92 3.62 30.02
C VAL A 200 12.09 3.89 31.26
N ASP A 201 12.74 3.88 32.43
CA ASP A 201 12.11 4.04 33.75
C ASP A 201 11.08 2.95 34.08
N ARG A 202 10.42 3.08 35.24
CA ARG A 202 9.50 2.07 35.78
C ARG A 202 8.23 2.69 36.36
N GLY A 203 7.14 1.91 36.32
CA GLY A 203 5.84 2.32 36.86
C GLY A 203 5.22 3.47 36.07
N SER A 204 4.57 4.41 36.75
CA SER A 204 3.89 5.56 36.11
C SER A 204 4.83 6.52 35.39
N TYR A 205 6.13 6.45 35.66
CA TYR A 205 7.18 7.27 35.04
C TYR A 205 7.78 6.65 33.78
N SER A 206 7.35 5.44 33.37
CA SER A 206 7.89 4.83 32.14
C SER A 206 7.61 5.69 30.91
N THR A 207 8.65 5.92 30.10
CA THR A 207 8.62 6.77 28.91
C THR A 207 9.14 6.04 27.69
N LEU A 208 8.51 6.27 26.53
CA LEU A 208 8.99 5.77 25.25
C LEU A 208 10.15 6.65 24.75
N THR A 209 11.25 6.04 24.32
CA THR A 209 12.39 6.75 23.72
C THR A 209 13.09 5.90 22.67
N CYS A 210 13.95 6.53 21.88
CA CYS A 210 14.95 5.82 21.08
C CYS A 210 16.14 5.38 21.96
N PHE A 211 16.79 4.28 21.58
CA PHE A 211 18.07 3.87 22.15
C PHE A 211 19.12 5.00 21.98
N PRO A 212 19.99 5.27 22.98
CA PRO A 212 20.98 6.34 22.88
C PRO A 212 21.81 6.27 21.59
N GLY A 213 21.89 7.39 20.88
CA GLY A 213 22.62 7.51 19.62
C GLY A 213 21.90 6.97 18.38
N LYS A 214 20.68 6.45 18.51
CA LYS A 214 19.85 6.01 17.37
C LYS A 214 18.62 6.91 17.17
N GLN A 215 18.10 6.91 15.94
CA GLN A 215 16.85 7.57 15.58
C GLN A 215 15.93 6.59 14.84
N LEU A 216 14.62 6.82 14.93
CA LEU A 216 13.62 6.08 14.18
C LEU A 216 13.60 6.58 12.72
N GLU A 217 14.56 6.10 11.93
CA GLU A 217 14.83 6.57 10.57
C GLU A 217 14.66 5.51 9.47
N ASN A 218 14.41 4.25 9.84
CA ASN A 218 14.15 3.17 8.88
C ASN A 218 12.96 3.51 7.95
N ASN A 219 12.94 2.90 6.76
CA ASN A 219 11.93 3.14 5.73
C ASN A 219 10.52 2.63 6.09
N TYR A 220 10.26 2.30 7.36
CA TYR A 220 8.97 1.82 7.83
C TYR A 220 8.50 2.54 9.09
N SER A 221 9.16 3.64 9.46
CA SER A 221 8.91 4.38 10.70
C SER A 221 7.47 4.87 10.84
N LEU A 222 6.80 5.30 9.75
CA LEU A 222 5.43 5.82 9.83
C LEU A 222 4.38 4.73 10.09
N ASN A 223 4.70 3.45 9.89
CA ASN A 223 3.82 2.37 10.34
C ASN A 223 3.66 2.38 11.87
N THR A 224 4.63 2.93 12.62
CA THR A 224 4.47 3.12 14.07
C THR A 224 3.40 4.15 14.42
N VAL A 225 3.15 5.13 13.54
CA VAL A 225 2.05 6.09 13.65
C VAL A 225 0.73 5.39 13.37
N ASP A 226 0.64 4.62 12.27
CA ASP A 226 -0.60 3.92 11.89
C ASP A 226 -1.09 2.93 12.96
N ILE A 227 -0.17 2.20 13.59
CA ILE A 227 -0.53 1.22 14.63
C ILE A 227 -0.71 1.83 16.02
N CYS A 228 -0.31 3.09 16.22
CA CYS A 228 -0.43 3.76 17.51
C CYS A 228 -1.93 3.94 17.81
N PRO A 229 -2.47 3.34 18.88
CA PRO A 229 -3.91 3.44 19.16
C PRO A 229 -4.33 4.83 19.69
N VAL A 230 -3.36 5.71 19.89
CA VAL A 230 -3.45 7.04 20.53
C VAL A 230 -2.59 8.02 19.74
N GLY A 231 -2.80 9.32 19.93
CA GLY A 231 -2.00 10.36 19.25
C GLY A 231 -0.64 10.63 19.88
N ALA A 232 0.04 9.59 20.36
CA ALA A 232 1.38 9.70 20.93
C ALA A 232 2.45 9.78 19.85
N LEU A 233 2.42 8.87 18.87
CA LEU A 233 3.27 8.93 17.69
C LEU A 233 2.48 9.55 16.56
N THR A 234 2.96 10.67 16.02
CA THR A 234 2.31 11.40 14.93
C THR A 234 3.29 11.62 13.79
N SER A 235 2.78 11.65 12.56
CA SER A 235 3.57 12.05 11.39
C SER A 235 3.98 13.51 11.55
N THR A 236 5.28 13.76 11.52
CA THR A 236 5.83 15.12 11.56
C THR A 236 5.31 15.97 10.41
N ASP A 237 5.09 15.37 9.24
CA ASP A 237 4.61 16.09 8.07
C ASP A 237 3.10 16.39 8.19
N PHE A 238 2.27 15.43 8.61
CA PHE A 238 0.82 15.60 8.59
C PHE A 238 0.27 16.36 9.80
N ARG A 239 0.93 16.27 10.96
CA ARG A 239 0.40 16.81 12.23
C ARG A 239 -0.08 18.24 12.10
N PHE A 240 -1.32 18.48 12.51
CA PHE A 240 -1.99 19.79 12.55
C PHE A 240 -2.29 20.42 11.18
N LYS A 241 -2.07 19.72 10.05
CA LYS A 241 -2.46 20.22 8.72
C LYS A 241 -3.96 20.05 8.44
N MET A 242 -4.58 18.96 8.92
CA MET A 242 -5.99 18.68 8.67
C MET A 242 -6.56 17.71 9.73
N ARG A 243 -7.88 17.72 9.93
CA ARG A 243 -8.57 16.70 10.74
C ARG A 243 -9.15 15.60 9.87
N VAL A 244 -9.12 14.37 10.35
CA VAL A 244 -9.46 13.19 9.57
C VAL A 244 -10.91 13.12 9.10
N TRP A 245 -11.85 13.69 9.86
CA TRP A 245 -13.25 13.74 9.45
C TRP A 245 -13.53 14.70 8.27
N PHE A 246 -12.58 15.57 7.92
CA PHE A 246 -12.69 16.38 6.70
C PHE A 246 -12.12 15.68 5.47
N LEU A 247 -11.27 14.68 5.65
CA LEU A 247 -10.55 14.03 4.57
C LEU A 247 -11.42 12.97 3.88
N LYS A 248 -11.44 13.01 2.55
CA LYS A 248 -11.96 11.94 1.72
C LYS A 248 -10.91 10.85 1.60
N GLN A 249 -11.33 9.60 1.80
CA GLN A 249 -10.51 8.41 1.55
C GLN A 249 -10.71 7.91 0.13
N THR A 250 -9.62 7.51 -0.53
CA THR A 250 -9.67 6.88 -1.85
C THR A 250 -8.66 5.74 -1.91
N ASN A 251 -9.11 4.56 -2.32
CA ASN A 251 -8.24 3.38 -2.41
C ASN A 251 -7.30 3.52 -3.61
N SER A 252 -6.02 3.27 -3.37
CA SER A 252 -4.98 3.32 -4.40
C SER A 252 -3.93 2.24 -4.15
N ILE A 253 -2.85 2.29 -4.93
CA ILE A 253 -1.72 1.36 -4.92
C ILE A 253 -0.43 2.19 -4.85
N ASP A 254 0.54 1.70 -4.08
CA ASP A 254 1.90 2.24 -4.07
C ASP A 254 2.59 1.97 -5.41
N THR A 255 3.07 3.02 -6.07
CA THR A 255 3.72 2.95 -7.38
C THR A 255 5.24 2.97 -7.32
N GLU A 256 5.84 2.86 -6.13
CA GLU A 256 7.29 2.88 -5.98
C GLU A 256 7.96 1.63 -6.59
N THR A 257 7.36 0.46 -6.41
CA THR A 257 7.93 -0.84 -6.82
C THR A 257 6.87 -1.81 -7.31
N SER A 258 7.32 -2.92 -7.90
CA SER A 258 6.47 -4.01 -8.36
C SER A 258 5.69 -4.74 -7.26
N VAL A 259 5.91 -4.45 -5.96
CA VAL A 259 5.11 -5.04 -4.86
C VAL A 259 3.63 -4.63 -4.97
N GLY A 260 3.35 -3.37 -5.31
CA GLY A 260 1.98 -2.87 -5.40
C GLY A 260 1.24 -2.86 -4.06
N ALA A 261 1.88 -2.36 -3.00
CA ALA A 261 1.26 -2.28 -1.67
C ALA A 261 -0.07 -1.50 -1.73
N ASN A 262 -1.12 -1.99 -1.07
CA ASN A 262 -2.41 -1.33 -1.08
C ASN A 262 -2.39 -0.11 -0.16
N THR A 263 -2.93 1.03 -0.64
CA THR A 263 -2.90 2.30 0.07
C THR A 263 -4.27 2.98 0.11
N VAL A 264 -4.41 3.91 1.05
CA VAL A 264 -5.49 4.89 1.10
C VAL A 264 -4.89 6.28 0.94
N VAL A 265 -5.41 7.03 -0.04
CA VAL A 265 -5.07 8.42 -0.29
C VAL A 265 -6.08 9.28 0.47
N TRP A 266 -5.57 10.17 1.32
CA TRP A 266 -6.40 11.09 2.09
C TRP A 266 -6.31 12.48 1.48
N SER A 267 -7.44 12.98 0.97
CA SER A 267 -7.49 14.23 0.22
C SER A 267 -8.65 15.13 0.64
N ARG A 268 -8.49 16.42 0.41
CA ARG A 268 -9.54 17.43 0.58
C ARG A 268 -9.31 18.56 -0.41
N GLU A 269 -10.38 19.03 -1.05
CA GLU A 269 -10.35 20.21 -1.94
C GLU A 269 -9.27 20.12 -3.03
N GLY A 270 -9.10 18.93 -3.59
CA GLY A 270 -8.12 18.65 -4.64
C GLY A 270 -6.66 18.54 -4.18
N GLN A 271 -6.39 18.64 -2.88
CA GLN A 271 -5.07 18.44 -2.30
C GLN A 271 -5.00 17.09 -1.55
N ILE A 272 -3.88 16.38 -1.73
CA ILE A 272 -3.55 15.18 -0.97
C ILE A 272 -2.75 15.59 0.27
N TYR A 273 -3.14 15.08 1.43
CA TYR A 273 -2.51 15.41 2.72
C TYR A 273 -1.61 14.29 3.25
N ARG A 274 -2.02 13.02 3.07
CA ARG A 274 -1.24 11.86 3.50
C ARG A 274 -1.65 10.60 2.74
N LEU A 275 -0.75 9.62 2.71
CA LEU A 275 -1.00 8.23 2.30
C LEU A 275 -0.84 7.31 3.52
N THR A 276 -1.77 6.37 3.68
CA THR A 276 -1.71 5.33 4.72
C THR A 276 -1.85 3.94 4.08
N PRO A 277 -1.37 2.88 4.73
CA PRO A 277 -1.57 1.52 4.24
C PRO A 277 -3.06 1.17 4.26
N ARG A 278 -3.48 0.35 3.29
CA ARG A 278 -4.76 -0.35 3.29
C ARG A 278 -4.47 -1.84 3.47
N ARG A 279 -5.26 -2.50 4.32
CA ARG A 279 -4.99 -3.91 4.64
C ARG A 279 -5.21 -4.81 3.41
N ASN A 280 -4.20 -5.58 3.06
CA ASN A 280 -4.28 -6.71 2.14
C ASN A 280 -3.31 -7.81 2.57
N ASP A 281 -3.85 -8.86 3.19
CA ASP A 281 -3.07 -9.96 3.77
C ASP A 281 -2.34 -10.82 2.72
N ASP A 282 -2.65 -10.63 1.43
CA ASP A 282 -1.95 -11.31 0.34
C ASP A 282 -0.76 -10.49 -0.23
N VAL A 283 -0.64 -9.19 0.13
CA VAL A 283 0.32 -8.26 -0.48
C VAL A 283 1.18 -7.56 0.56
N ASN A 284 0.58 -6.67 1.35
CA ASN A 284 1.32 -5.78 2.26
C ASN A 284 0.91 -5.91 3.73
N ASP A 285 0.04 -6.86 4.07
CA ASP A 285 -0.61 -6.96 5.37
C ASP A 285 -1.25 -5.61 5.73
N THR A 286 -0.67 -4.87 6.68
CA THR A 286 -1.09 -3.53 7.09
C THR A 286 0.03 -2.51 6.98
N TRP A 287 1.10 -2.85 6.25
CA TRP A 287 2.35 -2.10 6.20
C TRP A 287 2.50 -1.34 4.88
N MET A 288 3.30 -0.28 4.91
CA MET A 288 3.68 0.47 3.71
C MET A 288 5.04 1.14 3.95
N PRO A 289 5.95 1.15 2.96
CA PRO A 289 7.21 1.87 3.08
C PRO A 289 6.99 3.39 3.19
N ASP A 290 7.88 4.08 3.90
CA ASP A 290 7.84 5.52 4.10
C ASP A 290 8.11 6.26 2.78
N SER A 291 9.00 5.73 1.93
CA SER A 291 9.26 6.23 0.57
C SER A 291 8.01 6.28 -0.29
N GLY A 292 7.20 5.22 -0.29
CA GLY A 292 5.91 5.17 -0.99
C GLY A 292 4.91 6.22 -0.48
N ARG A 293 4.96 6.57 0.81
CA ARG A 293 4.06 7.59 1.41
C ARG A 293 4.37 9.00 0.94
N GLU A 294 5.53 9.23 0.35
CA GLU A 294 5.93 10.54 -0.16
C GLU A 294 5.59 10.75 -1.64
N LEU A 295 5.15 9.71 -2.36
CA LEU A 295 4.89 9.76 -3.80
C LEU A 295 3.89 10.85 -4.20
N PHE A 296 2.91 11.14 -3.33
CA PHE A 296 1.90 12.17 -3.61
C PHE A 296 2.47 13.59 -3.69
N LYS A 297 3.66 13.85 -3.13
CA LYS A 297 4.28 15.17 -3.17
C LYS A 297 4.55 15.64 -4.59
N SER A 298 4.79 14.70 -5.52
CA SER A 298 4.96 15.00 -6.95
C SER A 298 3.70 15.62 -7.59
N VAL A 299 2.50 15.28 -7.10
CA VAL A 299 1.24 15.79 -7.65
C VAL A 299 1.17 17.31 -7.57
N MET A 300 1.72 17.91 -6.52
CA MET A 300 1.75 19.35 -6.29
C MET A 300 3.12 19.99 -6.63
N SER A 301 3.96 19.29 -7.39
CA SER A 301 5.25 19.84 -7.83
C SER A 301 5.06 21.05 -8.74
N ALA A 302 5.99 22.02 -8.67
CA ALA A 302 6.00 23.17 -9.58
C ALA A 302 6.29 22.75 -11.03
N ASP A 303 6.92 21.59 -11.24
CA ASP A 303 7.30 21.10 -12.56
C ASP A 303 6.17 20.38 -13.30
N ARG A 304 4.92 20.44 -12.80
CA ARG A 304 3.77 19.81 -13.46
C ARG A 304 3.50 20.46 -14.82
N LEU A 305 3.39 19.63 -15.86
CA LEU A 305 3.05 20.10 -17.20
C LEU A 305 1.57 20.51 -17.28
N ALA A 306 1.31 21.57 -18.02
CA ALA A 306 -0.04 22.03 -18.37
C ALA A 306 -0.03 22.51 -19.83
N ALA A 307 -1.07 22.17 -20.61
CA ALA A 307 -1.18 22.59 -22.00
C ALA A 307 -2.15 23.75 -22.13
N THR A 308 -1.76 24.75 -22.93
CA THR A 308 -2.65 25.81 -23.41
C THR A 308 -3.27 25.45 -24.76
N THR A 309 -2.63 24.58 -25.53
CA THR A 309 -3.10 24.11 -26.84
C THR A 309 -4.18 23.03 -26.68
N PRO A 310 -5.31 23.12 -27.40
CA PRO A 310 -6.32 22.07 -27.40
C PRO A 310 -5.76 20.70 -27.84
N ILE A 311 -6.17 19.64 -27.14
CA ILE A 311 -5.68 18.28 -27.39
C ILE A 311 -5.83 17.84 -28.85
N ASP A 312 -6.95 18.19 -29.51
CA ASP A 312 -7.20 17.79 -30.90
C ASP A 312 -6.21 18.40 -31.89
N ALA A 313 -5.74 19.62 -31.62
CA ALA A 313 -4.70 20.25 -32.43
C ALA A 313 -3.35 19.55 -32.24
N LEU A 314 -3.00 19.17 -31.01
CA LEU A 314 -1.78 18.40 -30.73
C LEU A 314 -1.83 17.01 -31.36
N VAL A 315 -2.98 16.33 -31.31
CA VAL A 315 -3.21 15.04 -31.97
C VAL A 315 -3.05 15.17 -33.49
N ALA A 316 -3.60 16.22 -34.10
CA ALA A 316 -3.45 16.46 -35.54
C ALA A 316 -1.97 16.67 -35.94
N GLN A 317 -1.22 17.46 -35.15
CA GLN A 317 0.21 17.66 -35.38
C GLN A 317 1.01 16.35 -35.26
N ALA A 318 0.70 15.53 -34.25
CA ALA A 318 1.34 14.24 -34.05
C ALA A 318 1.00 13.26 -35.18
N ALA A 319 -0.27 13.20 -35.60
CA ALA A 319 -0.71 12.35 -36.70
C ALA A 319 -0.02 12.72 -38.02
N GLU A 320 0.15 14.01 -38.30
CA GLU A 320 0.87 14.47 -39.48
C GLU A 320 2.35 14.08 -39.42
N LEU A 321 2.99 14.27 -38.25
CA LEU A 321 4.36 13.82 -38.02
C LEU A 321 4.51 12.31 -38.25
N PHE A 322 3.54 11.50 -37.80
CA PHE A 322 3.54 10.06 -38.01
C PHE A 322 3.36 9.69 -39.49
N LYS A 323 2.44 10.34 -40.21
CA LYS A 323 2.19 10.08 -41.64
C LYS A 323 3.42 10.34 -42.50
N ILE A 324 4.12 11.45 -42.25
CA ILE A 324 5.36 11.82 -42.97
C ILE A 324 6.44 10.74 -42.81
N ASN A 325 6.46 10.04 -41.66
CA ASN A 325 7.50 9.08 -41.30
C ASN A 325 7.07 7.61 -41.44
N ALA A 326 5.82 7.34 -41.83
CA ALA A 326 5.23 6.00 -41.92
C ALA A 326 5.83 5.14 -43.04
N SER A 327 6.27 5.74 -44.15
CA SER A 327 6.89 5.02 -45.29
C SER A 327 8.31 4.55 -45.00
N ALA A 328 8.98 5.11 -43.98
CA ALA A 328 10.37 4.83 -43.66
C ALA A 328 10.57 3.78 -42.54
N GLY A 329 9.50 3.26 -41.92
CA GLY A 329 9.61 2.31 -40.79
C GLY A 329 10.32 2.90 -39.56
N SER A 330 10.24 4.22 -39.40
CA SER A 330 11.20 5.03 -38.62
C SER A 330 10.70 5.49 -37.26
N ILE A 331 9.61 4.90 -36.78
CA ILE A 331 8.96 5.30 -35.52
C ILE A 331 9.24 4.26 -34.44
N ALA A 332 9.65 4.73 -33.26
CA ALA A 332 9.75 3.91 -32.05
C ALA A 332 8.78 4.40 -30.97
N VAL A 333 8.23 3.47 -30.19
CA VAL A 333 7.38 3.76 -29.03
C VAL A 333 8.07 3.27 -27.78
N VAL A 334 8.29 4.17 -26.82
CA VAL A 334 8.79 3.87 -25.49
C VAL A 334 7.63 3.90 -24.51
N GLY A 335 7.23 2.72 -24.03
CA GLY A 335 6.23 2.57 -22.99
C GLY A 335 6.82 2.66 -21.58
N SER A 336 5.94 2.77 -20.58
CA SER A 336 6.34 2.81 -19.18
C SER A 336 5.88 1.59 -18.38
N GLY A 337 6.78 1.06 -17.55
CA GLY A 337 6.44 0.11 -16.49
C GLY A 337 5.65 0.75 -15.32
N ARG A 338 5.44 2.08 -15.36
CA ARG A 338 4.61 2.85 -14.42
C ARG A 338 3.24 3.21 -14.97
N SER A 339 3.00 2.93 -16.26
CA SER A 339 1.68 3.08 -16.87
C SER A 339 0.72 1.99 -16.41
N SER A 340 -0.56 2.29 -16.38
CA SER A 340 -1.62 1.32 -16.06
C SER A 340 -1.72 0.23 -17.14
N VAL A 341 -2.40 -0.87 -16.84
CA VAL A 341 -2.67 -1.94 -17.82
C VAL A 341 -3.40 -1.38 -19.04
N GLU A 342 -4.35 -0.47 -18.81
CA GLU A 342 -5.15 0.16 -19.85
C GLU A 342 -4.32 1.06 -20.75
N GLU A 343 -3.42 1.85 -20.17
CA GLU A 343 -2.46 2.68 -20.90
C GLU A 343 -1.48 1.82 -21.70
N GLN A 344 -0.97 0.73 -21.12
CA GLN A 344 -0.07 -0.20 -21.80
C GLN A 344 -0.78 -0.91 -22.97
N PHE A 345 -2.04 -1.28 -22.80
CA PHE A 345 -2.87 -1.84 -23.87
C PHE A 345 -3.06 -0.85 -25.02
N LEU A 346 -3.44 0.40 -24.73
CA LEU A 346 -3.57 1.43 -25.78
C LEU A 346 -2.23 1.79 -26.41
N THR A 347 -1.13 1.80 -25.65
CA THR A 347 0.22 2.01 -26.17
C THR A 347 0.61 0.89 -27.16
N LYS A 348 0.26 -0.37 -26.86
CA LYS A 348 0.43 -1.49 -27.80
C LYS A 348 -0.39 -1.29 -29.07
N LYS A 349 -1.65 -0.86 -28.95
CA LYS A 349 -2.51 -0.59 -30.12
C LYS A 349 -1.94 0.53 -30.99
N LEU A 350 -1.46 1.61 -30.38
CA LEU A 350 -0.78 2.70 -31.07
C LEU A 350 0.48 2.21 -31.79
N ALA A 351 1.34 1.46 -31.10
CA ALA A 351 2.55 0.91 -31.70
C ALA A 351 2.25 -0.01 -32.90
N ALA A 352 1.22 -0.85 -32.80
CA ALA A 352 0.77 -1.70 -33.91
C ALA A 352 0.23 -0.87 -35.09
N ALA A 353 -0.56 0.18 -34.82
CA ALA A 353 -1.07 1.09 -35.86
C ALA A 353 0.07 1.83 -36.58
N LEU A 354 1.12 2.20 -35.86
CA LEU A 354 2.31 2.87 -36.39
C LEU A 354 3.34 1.91 -36.99
N LYS A 355 3.14 0.59 -36.85
CA LYS A 355 4.16 -0.45 -37.15
C LYS A 355 5.51 -0.15 -36.48
N ALA A 356 5.45 0.41 -35.28
CA ALA A 356 6.61 0.88 -34.53
C ALA A 356 7.22 -0.21 -33.66
N SER A 357 8.53 -0.16 -33.44
CA SER A 357 9.18 -0.98 -32.41
C SER A 357 8.78 -0.50 -31.02
N THR A 358 8.56 -1.42 -30.08
CA THR A 358 8.26 -1.10 -28.68
C THR A 358 9.44 -1.39 -27.76
N GLN A 359 9.72 -0.48 -26.84
CA GLN A 359 10.68 -0.66 -25.75
C GLN A 359 10.07 -0.19 -24.43
N LEU A 360 10.57 -0.70 -23.32
CA LEU A 360 10.12 -0.34 -21.97
C LEU A 360 11.34 0.10 -21.15
N VAL A 361 11.20 1.16 -20.37
CA VAL A 361 12.27 1.59 -19.46
C VAL A 361 12.37 0.65 -18.26
N SER A 362 13.56 0.09 -18.03
CA SER A 362 13.86 -0.69 -16.84
C SER A 362 14.30 0.23 -15.70
N ARG A 363 13.90 -0.11 -14.46
CA ARG A 363 14.39 0.53 -13.24
C ARG A 363 14.64 -0.53 -12.19
N VAL A 364 15.90 -0.76 -11.85
CA VAL A 364 16.31 -1.83 -10.95
C VAL A 364 17.12 -1.25 -9.80
N GLY A 365 16.68 -1.54 -8.58
CA GLY A 365 17.38 -1.17 -7.36
C GLY A 365 17.52 -2.37 -6.43
N GLN A 366 18.02 -2.12 -5.21
CA GLN A 366 18.08 -3.14 -4.18
C GLN A 366 16.69 -3.39 -3.57
N GLY A 367 16.29 -4.65 -3.43
CA GLY A 367 15.10 -5.02 -2.66
C GLY A 367 15.39 -5.16 -1.15
N ASP A 368 14.37 -5.02 -0.31
CA ASP A 368 14.53 -5.04 1.16
C ASP A 368 13.93 -6.26 1.87
N GLN A 369 13.48 -7.26 1.10
CA GLN A 369 12.83 -8.46 1.61
C GLN A 369 11.49 -8.23 2.32
N LEU A 370 10.96 -7.00 2.29
CA LEU A 370 9.70 -6.62 2.90
C LEU A 370 8.72 -6.08 1.86
N LEU A 371 8.72 -4.77 1.58
CA LEU A 371 7.78 -4.15 0.62
C LEU A 371 8.48 -3.33 -0.46
N ILE A 372 9.80 -3.40 -0.55
CA ILE A 372 10.58 -2.80 -1.62
C ILE A 372 11.14 -3.92 -2.49
N SER A 373 10.61 -4.04 -3.71
CA SER A 373 11.13 -4.97 -4.71
C SER A 373 12.33 -4.39 -5.46
N ALA A 374 13.13 -5.28 -6.06
CA ALA A 374 14.24 -4.88 -6.93
C ALA A 374 13.73 -4.18 -8.20
N ASP A 375 12.60 -4.63 -8.75
CA ASP A 375 11.92 -3.94 -9.85
C ASP A 375 11.19 -2.70 -9.32
N ARG A 376 11.64 -1.52 -9.76
CA ARG A 376 11.12 -0.20 -9.38
C ARG A 376 10.05 0.33 -10.34
N ASN A 377 9.50 -0.58 -11.15
CA ASN A 377 8.33 -0.33 -11.96
C ASN A 377 7.14 -1.13 -11.38
N PRO A 378 6.00 -0.49 -11.08
CA PRO A 378 4.85 -1.16 -10.47
C PRO A 378 4.14 -2.15 -11.40
N ASN A 379 4.35 -2.07 -12.72
CA ASN A 379 3.49 -2.72 -13.71
C ASN A 379 4.24 -3.28 -14.94
N VAL A 380 5.46 -3.80 -14.78
CA VAL A 380 6.16 -4.52 -15.89
C VAL A 380 5.38 -5.75 -16.31
N ARG A 381 4.78 -6.48 -15.35
CA ARG A 381 3.95 -7.65 -15.65
C ARG A 381 2.68 -7.29 -16.41
N GLY A 382 2.11 -6.10 -16.19
CA GLY A 382 1.05 -5.58 -17.05
C GLY A 382 1.50 -5.43 -18.49
N ALA A 383 2.72 -4.96 -18.73
CA ALA A 383 3.25 -4.76 -20.08
C ALA A 383 3.49 -6.10 -20.80
N LEU A 384 3.85 -7.15 -20.06
CA LEU A 384 3.94 -8.52 -20.57
C LEU A 384 2.56 -9.10 -20.88
N VAL A 385 1.61 -8.96 -19.95
CA VAL A 385 0.25 -9.52 -20.08
C VAL A 385 -0.54 -8.86 -21.20
N THR A 386 -0.40 -7.54 -21.37
CA THR A 386 -0.98 -6.82 -22.50
C THR A 386 -0.30 -7.17 -23.82
N GLY A 387 0.94 -7.68 -23.77
CA GLY A 387 1.78 -7.95 -24.93
C GLY A 387 2.40 -6.67 -25.54
N LEU A 388 2.52 -5.59 -24.75
CA LEU A 388 3.30 -4.41 -25.13
C LEU A 388 4.79 -4.78 -25.29
N ILE A 389 5.27 -5.68 -24.45
CA ILE A 389 6.58 -6.31 -24.54
C ILE A 389 6.46 -7.83 -24.47
N SER A 390 7.42 -8.54 -25.08
CA SER A 390 7.55 -9.99 -25.01
C SER A 390 8.79 -10.46 -24.25
N LYS A 391 9.72 -9.54 -23.95
CA LYS A 391 10.96 -9.77 -23.22
C LYS A 391 11.11 -8.69 -22.15
N LEU A 392 11.74 -9.06 -21.04
CA LEU A 392 12.06 -8.09 -19.99
C LEU A 392 13.04 -7.03 -20.52
N PRO A 393 12.87 -5.75 -20.14
CA PRO A 393 13.77 -4.69 -20.58
C PRO A 393 15.16 -4.90 -19.98
N LYS A 394 16.21 -4.64 -20.79
CA LYS A 394 17.60 -4.73 -20.35
C LYS A 394 17.85 -3.76 -19.19
N VAL A 395 18.56 -4.19 -18.17
CA VAL A 395 19.05 -3.28 -17.12
C VAL A 395 20.17 -2.42 -17.70
N GLY A 396 20.09 -1.11 -17.52
CA GLY A 396 21.15 -0.19 -17.96
C GLY A 396 22.06 0.23 -16.81
N ASP A 397 23.14 0.91 -17.15
CA ASP A 397 24.09 1.48 -16.18
C ASP A 397 23.75 2.93 -15.80
N ALA A 398 22.70 3.51 -16.40
CA ALA A 398 22.32 4.88 -16.09
C ALA A 398 21.88 4.97 -14.64
N MET A 399 22.56 5.81 -13.87
CA MET A 399 22.32 6.01 -12.45
C MET A 399 21.87 7.46 -12.27
N PRO A 400 20.64 7.80 -12.67
CA PRO A 400 20.11 9.13 -12.42
C PRO A 400 20.15 9.37 -10.92
N SER A 401 20.59 10.56 -10.50
CA SER A 401 20.55 10.94 -9.09
C SER A 401 19.09 11.04 -8.65
N SER A 402 18.48 9.96 -8.16
CA SER A 402 17.21 10.09 -7.46
C SER A 402 17.53 10.71 -6.10
N ARG A 403 17.26 12.01 -5.97
CA ARG A 403 17.14 12.59 -4.63
C ARG A 403 15.86 12.03 -4.05
N SER A 404 15.95 11.33 -2.92
CA SER A 404 14.79 11.23 -2.06
C SER A 404 14.34 12.66 -1.74
N LEU A 405 13.05 12.94 -1.81
CA LEU A 405 12.47 14.26 -1.50
C LEU A 405 12.80 14.74 -0.07
N ASN A 406 13.32 13.85 0.78
CA ASN A 406 13.65 14.10 2.18
C ASN A 406 15.16 14.14 2.49
N GLY A 407 16.04 14.15 1.48
CA GLY A 407 17.48 14.26 1.69
C GLY A 407 18.18 13.00 2.19
N SER A 408 17.49 11.86 2.34
CA SER A 408 18.17 10.57 2.45
C SER A 408 18.76 10.19 1.08
N VAL A 409 19.94 9.55 1.08
CA VAL A 409 20.49 8.97 -0.14
C VAL A 409 19.55 7.84 -0.55
N ALA A 410 18.73 8.06 -1.58
CA ALA A 410 17.91 7.00 -2.14
C ALA A 410 18.87 5.91 -2.63
N ALA A 411 18.55 4.64 -2.35
CA ALA A 411 19.34 3.54 -2.85
C ALA A 411 19.49 3.68 -4.37
N PRO A 412 20.69 3.44 -4.93
CA PRO A 412 20.94 3.64 -6.35
C PRO A 412 19.94 2.85 -7.20
N ILE A 413 19.32 3.53 -8.16
CA ILE A 413 18.40 2.92 -9.13
C ILE A 413 19.07 2.95 -10.49
N ARG A 414 19.41 1.76 -10.99
CA ARG A 414 19.87 1.56 -12.36
C ARG A 414 18.70 1.65 -13.31
N THR A 415 18.78 2.56 -14.27
CA THR A 415 17.77 2.79 -15.29
C THR A 415 18.32 2.40 -16.65
N GLY A 416 17.48 1.83 -17.52
CA GLY A 416 17.89 1.47 -18.86
C GLY A 416 16.75 0.98 -19.74
N GLY A 417 17.05 0.01 -20.60
CA GLY A 417 16.09 -0.58 -21.54
C GLY A 417 16.03 0.09 -22.90
N LEU A 418 16.83 1.15 -23.13
CA LEU A 418 16.81 1.95 -24.36
C LEU A 418 18.08 1.83 -25.22
N THR A 419 18.97 0.87 -24.95
CA THR A 419 20.21 0.67 -25.71
C THR A 419 19.96 0.41 -27.19
N ASP A 420 18.91 -0.35 -27.49
CA ASP A 420 18.58 -0.75 -28.86
C ASP A 420 17.93 0.43 -29.62
N LEU A 421 17.17 1.27 -28.90
CA LEU A 421 16.69 2.56 -29.42
C LEU A 421 17.85 3.51 -29.72
N ALA A 422 18.78 3.67 -28.79
CA ALA A 422 19.95 4.53 -28.95
C ALA A 422 20.76 4.16 -30.21
N ALA A 423 21.04 2.86 -30.40
CA ALA A 423 21.72 2.36 -31.59
C ALA A 423 20.93 2.64 -32.89
N SER A 424 19.60 2.49 -32.85
CA SER A 424 18.72 2.76 -34.00
C SER A 424 18.66 4.25 -34.36
N ILE A 425 18.68 5.13 -33.35
CA ILE A 425 18.77 6.58 -33.55
C ILE A 425 20.13 6.94 -34.18
N ASP A 426 21.22 6.37 -33.69
CA ASP A 426 22.55 6.66 -34.22
C ASP A 426 22.75 6.12 -35.65
N ALA A 427 22.12 5.00 -35.97
CA ALA A 427 22.07 4.46 -37.34
C ALA A 427 21.12 5.24 -38.27
N GLY A 428 20.32 6.18 -37.73
CA GLY A 428 19.34 6.94 -38.50
C GLY A 428 18.13 6.13 -38.95
N THR A 429 17.92 4.93 -38.38
CA THR A 429 16.75 4.09 -38.71
C THR A 429 15.50 4.54 -37.97
N VAL A 430 15.65 5.25 -36.86
CA VAL A 430 14.55 5.87 -36.11
C VAL A 430 14.69 7.38 -36.14
N ASN A 431 13.62 8.08 -36.54
CA ASN A 431 13.57 9.54 -36.62
C ASN A 431 12.43 10.16 -35.78
N VAL A 432 11.46 9.37 -35.32
CA VAL A 432 10.38 9.79 -34.44
C VAL A 432 10.30 8.85 -33.24
N VAL A 433 10.23 9.41 -32.04
CA VAL A 433 10.07 8.64 -30.80
C VAL A 433 8.83 9.13 -30.06
N VAL A 434 7.89 8.21 -29.81
CA VAL A 434 6.75 8.46 -28.91
C VAL A 434 7.13 7.95 -27.52
N SER A 435 7.26 8.85 -26.55
CA SER A 435 7.56 8.50 -25.16
C SER A 435 6.31 8.64 -24.30
N VAL A 436 5.90 7.54 -23.66
CA VAL A 436 4.73 7.49 -22.77
C VAL A 436 5.20 7.43 -21.33
N GLY A 437 5.17 8.57 -20.63
CA GLY A 437 5.47 8.68 -19.21
C GLY A 437 6.95 8.57 -18.84
N GLU A 438 7.85 8.59 -19.82
CA GLU A 438 9.27 8.27 -19.61
C GLU A 438 10.20 9.43 -19.95
N ASP A 439 11.11 9.74 -19.02
CA ASP A 439 12.25 10.60 -19.31
C ASP A 439 13.37 9.77 -19.96
N LEU A 440 13.41 9.83 -21.29
CA LEU A 440 14.36 9.13 -22.15
C LEU A 440 15.81 9.48 -21.80
N ALA A 441 16.09 10.73 -21.41
CA ALA A 441 17.42 11.15 -20.99
C ALA A 441 17.86 10.45 -19.70
N ALA A 442 16.98 10.44 -18.68
CA ALA A 442 17.21 9.70 -17.44
C ALA A 442 17.30 8.18 -17.66
N ALA A 443 16.70 7.68 -18.75
CA ALA A 443 16.77 6.28 -19.16
C ALA A 443 17.98 5.93 -20.06
N GLY A 444 18.90 6.88 -20.28
CA GLY A 444 20.21 6.65 -20.89
C GLY A 444 20.40 7.22 -22.31
N LEU A 445 19.40 7.92 -22.88
CA LEU A 445 19.61 8.63 -24.15
C LEU A 445 20.39 9.92 -23.92
N THR A 446 21.34 10.21 -24.80
CA THR A 446 22.11 11.45 -24.76
C THR A 446 21.32 12.61 -25.39
N ALA A 447 21.64 13.85 -25.00
CA ALA A 447 21.06 15.04 -25.62
C ALA A 447 21.30 15.09 -27.15
N ALA A 448 22.46 14.60 -27.61
CA ALA A 448 22.79 14.51 -29.03
C ALA A 448 21.86 13.52 -29.78
N GLN A 449 21.53 12.38 -29.17
CA GLN A 449 20.57 11.44 -29.74
C GLN A 449 19.16 12.01 -29.78
N LEU A 450 18.72 12.68 -28.70
CA LEU A 450 17.40 13.32 -28.66
C LEU A 450 17.27 14.42 -29.72
N ALA A 451 18.34 15.17 -30.01
CA ALA A 451 18.35 16.19 -31.06
C ALA A 451 18.26 15.62 -32.49
N LYS A 452 18.58 14.34 -32.71
CA LYS A 452 18.47 13.68 -34.03
C LYS A 452 17.04 13.24 -34.38
N VAL A 453 16.14 13.21 -33.40
CA VAL A 453 14.77 12.68 -33.57
C VAL A 453 13.71 13.70 -33.18
N SER A 454 12.52 13.57 -33.78
CA SER A 454 11.34 14.29 -33.31
C SER A 454 10.68 13.49 -32.18
N VAL A 455 10.67 14.04 -30.97
CA VAL A 455 10.04 13.40 -29.81
C VAL A 455 8.59 13.88 -29.64
N VAL A 456 7.67 12.93 -29.48
CA VAL A 456 6.29 13.15 -29.01
C VAL A 456 6.22 12.62 -27.58
N TYR A 457 6.09 13.51 -26.61
CA TYR A 457 6.15 13.18 -25.18
C TYR A 457 4.75 13.26 -24.55
N LEU A 458 4.32 12.18 -23.90
CA LEU A 458 3.16 12.15 -23.02
C LEU A 458 3.68 12.05 -21.59
N GLY A 459 3.29 12.96 -20.69
CA GLY A 459 3.75 12.85 -19.32
C GLY A 459 3.26 13.94 -18.39
N THR A 460 3.61 13.79 -17.12
CA THR A 460 3.05 14.58 -16.02
C THR A 460 3.92 15.77 -15.61
N HIS A 461 5.24 15.68 -15.81
CA HIS A 461 6.23 16.63 -15.31
C HIS A 461 7.21 17.06 -16.39
N ALA A 462 7.70 18.30 -16.29
CA ALA A 462 8.78 18.82 -17.09
C ALA A 462 10.09 18.11 -16.72
N ASN A 463 10.85 17.74 -17.74
CA ASN A 463 12.13 17.05 -17.68
C ASN A 463 12.91 17.25 -19.00
N ALA A 464 14.11 16.69 -19.08
CA ALA A 464 14.98 16.82 -20.25
C ALA A 464 14.31 16.32 -21.55
N THR A 465 13.53 15.23 -21.48
CA THR A 465 12.79 14.72 -22.64
C THR A 465 11.69 15.66 -23.09
N SER A 466 10.89 16.18 -22.14
CA SER A 466 9.83 17.15 -22.47
C SER A 466 10.38 18.46 -23.06
N ALA A 467 11.58 18.88 -22.63
CA ALA A 467 12.24 20.08 -23.15
C ALA A 467 12.75 19.87 -24.58
N ALA A 468 13.17 18.65 -24.92
CA ALA A 468 13.57 18.26 -26.29
C ALA A 468 12.38 17.88 -27.18
N ALA A 469 11.17 17.76 -26.62
CA ALA A 469 10.01 17.26 -27.35
C ALA A 469 9.43 18.30 -28.31
N LYS A 470 9.10 17.83 -29.52
CA LYS A 470 8.43 18.64 -30.55
C LYS A 470 6.94 18.81 -30.22
N ILE A 471 6.35 17.78 -29.60
CA ILE A 471 4.95 17.78 -29.17
C ILE A 471 4.91 17.22 -27.75
N VAL A 472 4.25 17.95 -26.86
CA VAL A 472 4.06 17.57 -25.45
C VAL A 472 2.57 17.44 -25.16
N PHE A 473 2.17 16.29 -24.64
CA PHE A 473 0.85 16.02 -24.10
C PHE A 473 0.94 15.95 -22.56
N PRO A 474 0.47 16.97 -21.85
CA PRO A 474 0.40 16.93 -20.40
C PRO A 474 -0.67 15.93 -19.95
N THR A 475 -0.25 14.94 -19.16
CA THR A 475 -1.13 13.86 -18.71
C THR A 475 -1.30 13.82 -17.18
N LEU A 476 -2.12 12.87 -16.72
CA LEU A 476 -2.53 12.75 -15.33
C LEU A 476 -1.63 11.77 -14.56
N SER A 477 -1.32 12.10 -13.32
CA SER A 477 -0.64 11.19 -12.40
C SER A 477 -1.57 10.06 -11.94
N VAL A 478 -1.01 9.01 -11.34
CA VAL A 478 -1.78 7.88 -10.78
C VAL A 478 -2.85 8.32 -9.78
N PHE A 479 -2.64 9.43 -9.08
CA PHE A 479 -3.59 9.95 -8.08
C PHE A 479 -4.74 10.77 -8.69
N GLU A 480 -4.65 11.09 -9.99
CA GLU A 480 -5.59 11.95 -10.72
C GLU A 480 -6.45 11.19 -11.74
N LYS A 481 -6.21 9.89 -11.90
CA LYS A 481 -6.91 9.00 -12.83
C LYS A 481 -7.25 7.65 -12.18
N ASN A 482 -7.98 6.83 -12.92
CA ASN A 482 -8.34 5.47 -12.51
C ASN A 482 -7.62 4.47 -13.41
N GLY A 483 -7.32 3.29 -12.88
CA GLY A 483 -6.73 2.23 -13.70
C GLY A 483 -6.36 1.02 -12.87
N THR A 484 -5.57 0.14 -13.48
CA THR A 484 -5.11 -1.09 -12.85
C THR A 484 -3.63 -1.34 -13.05
N PHE A 485 -3.05 -2.09 -12.12
CA PHE A 485 -1.68 -2.62 -12.20
C PHE A 485 -1.67 -4.12 -11.96
N VAL A 486 -0.71 -4.81 -12.58
CA VAL A 486 -0.38 -6.21 -12.31
C VAL A 486 0.94 -6.23 -11.56
N ASN A 487 0.88 -6.52 -10.26
CA ASN A 487 2.06 -6.53 -9.38
C ASN A 487 2.93 -7.78 -9.62
N GLN A 488 4.04 -7.89 -8.88
CA GLN A 488 5.02 -8.98 -8.97
C GLN A 488 4.45 -10.41 -8.76
N GLN A 489 3.32 -10.55 -8.08
CA GLN A 489 2.64 -11.83 -7.88
C GLN A 489 1.72 -12.19 -9.06
N PHE A 490 1.69 -11.40 -10.13
CA PHE A 490 0.62 -11.42 -11.13
C PHE A 490 -0.75 -11.18 -10.49
N ARG A 491 -0.83 -10.29 -9.50
CA ARG A 491 -2.11 -9.83 -8.95
C ARG A 491 -2.54 -8.55 -9.64
N LEU A 492 -3.69 -8.60 -10.32
CA LEU A 492 -4.36 -7.44 -10.89
C LEU A 492 -5.05 -6.65 -9.77
N GLN A 493 -4.66 -5.40 -9.57
CA GLN A 493 -5.16 -4.50 -8.54
C GLN A 493 -5.63 -3.18 -9.17
N LYS A 494 -6.73 -2.62 -8.65
CA LYS A 494 -7.27 -1.32 -9.11
C LYS A 494 -6.84 -0.18 -8.20
N PHE A 495 -6.63 0.99 -8.79
CA PHE A 495 -6.51 2.27 -8.09
C PHE A 495 -7.58 3.24 -8.61
N ALA A 496 -7.95 4.21 -7.77
CA ALA A 496 -8.97 5.18 -8.06
C ALA A 496 -8.45 6.62 -7.97
N LYS A 497 -9.08 7.50 -8.75
CA LYS A 497 -8.81 8.93 -8.77
C LYS A 497 -9.13 9.57 -7.41
N ALA A 498 -8.11 10.14 -6.78
CA ALA A 498 -8.24 10.81 -5.48
C ALA A 498 -8.51 12.32 -5.64
N VAL A 499 -7.78 12.98 -6.55
CA VAL A 499 -7.83 14.43 -6.77
C VAL A 499 -8.05 14.75 -8.26
N PRO A 500 -8.57 15.94 -8.63
CA PRO A 500 -8.59 16.38 -10.01
C PRO A 500 -7.17 16.67 -10.51
N GLY A 501 -6.96 16.52 -11.82
CA GLY A 501 -5.71 16.95 -12.46
C GLY A 501 -5.64 18.46 -12.67
N PRO A 502 -4.44 19.00 -12.98
CA PRO A 502 -4.27 20.40 -13.32
C PRO A 502 -5.02 20.75 -14.62
N GLN A 503 -5.41 22.01 -14.74
CA GLN A 503 -6.06 22.51 -15.94
C GLN A 503 -5.15 22.31 -17.16
N GLY A 504 -5.71 21.80 -18.26
CA GLY A 504 -4.98 21.53 -19.50
C GLY A 504 -4.28 20.17 -19.55
N ALA A 505 -4.18 19.44 -18.43
CA ALA A 505 -3.78 18.04 -18.46
C ALA A 505 -4.98 17.13 -18.81
N THR A 506 -4.73 16.09 -19.60
CA THR A 506 -5.75 15.15 -20.06
C THR A 506 -5.41 13.72 -19.67
N ASP A 507 -6.42 12.89 -19.44
CA ASP A 507 -6.21 11.47 -19.17
C ASP A 507 -5.44 10.79 -20.31
N ASP A 508 -4.41 10.01 -19.96
CA ASP A 508 -3.56 9.27 -20.88
C ASP A 508 -4.39 8.38 -21.83
N LEU A 509 -5.50 7.80 -21.33
CA LEU A 509 -6.37 6.94 -22.15
C LEU A 509 -7.01 7.71 -23.31
N ILE A 510 -7.39 8.98 -23.09
CA ILE A 510 -7.96 9.84 -24.14
C ILE A 510 -6.90 10.19 -25.18
N VAL A 511 -5.69 10.56 -24.73
CA VAL A 511 -4.59 10.92 -25.64
C VAL A 511 -4.21 9.71 -26.49
N LEU A 512 -3.95 8.56 -25.88
CA LEU A 512 -3.55 7.34 -26.58
C LEU A 512 -4.63 6.83 -27.52
N ALA A 513 -5.91 6.90 -27.12
CA ALA A 513 -7.02 6.52 -27.98
C ALA A 513 -7.13 7.42 -29.21
N LYS A 514 -7.03 8.75 -29.04
CA LYS A 514 -7.09 9.71 -30.15
C LYS A 514 -5.90 9.57 -31.10
N LEU A 515 -4.68 9.38 -30.58
CA LEU A 515 -3.50 9.11 -31.41
C LEU A 515 -3.66 7.81 -32.20
N THR A 516 -4.12 6.74 -31.55
CA THR A 516 -4.36 5.44 -32.20
C THR A 516 -5.40 5.55 -33.31
N ALA A 517 -6.50 6.25 -33.05
CA ALA A 517 -7.55 6.49 -34.04
C ALA A 517 -7.06 7.32 -35.22
N ALA A 518 -6.23 8.34 -34.97
CA ALA A 518 -5.64 9.16 -36.02
C ALA A 518 -4.62 8.38 -36.90
N SER A 519 -3.97 7.34 -36.36
CA SER A 519 -2.99 6.52 -37.08
C SER A 519 -3.61 5.32 -37.80
N SER A 520 -4.68 4.73 -37.28
CA SER A 520 -5.31 3.52 -37.83
C SER A 520 -6.64 3.78 -38.56
N SER A 521 -7.18 5.00 -38.48
CA SER A 521 -8.54 5.36 -38.91
C SER A 521 -9.67 4.56 -38.24
N ALA A 522 -9.39 3.83 -37.15
CA ALA A 522 -10.37 3.08 -36.37
C ALA A 522 -10.59 3.74 -35.00
N ALA A 523 -11.85 4.04 -34.67
CA ALA A 523 -12.18 4.59 -33.35
C ALA A 523 -11.91 3.53 -32.26
N ILE A 524 -11.28 3.97 -31.16
CA ILE A 524 -11.02 3.13 -29.99
C ILE A 524 -11.58 3.82 -28.75
N ALA A 525 -12.10 3.02 -27.83
CA ALA A 525 -12.64 3.53 -26.57
C ALA A 525 -11.53 4.16 -25.71
N SER A 526 -11.87 5.25 -25.02
CA SER A 526 -11.00 5.93 -24.05
C SER A 526 -11.55 5.90 -22.63
N ASP A 527 -12.81 5.50 -22.43
CA ASP A 527 -13.39 5.30 -21.11
C ASP A 527 -13.07 3.89 -20.59
N LEU A 528 -12.88 3.80 -19.27
CA LEU A 528 -12.40 2.59 -18.61
C LEU A 528 -13.37 1.40 -18.78
N GLY A 529 -14.67 1.65 -18.74
CA GLY A 529 -15.69 0.59 -18.82
C GLY A 529 -15.73 -0.06 -20.21
N SER A 530 -15.74 0.74 -21.27
CA SER A 530 -15.70 0.25 -22.64
C SER A 530 -14.35 -0.35 -23.00
N LEU A 531 -13.25 0.24 -22.51
CA LEU A 531 -11.90 -0.27 -22.75
C LEU A 531 -11.68 -1.64 -22.12
N TRP A 532 -12.22 -1.88 -20.92
CA TRP A 532 -12.14 -3.20 -20.29
C TRP A 532 -12.90 -4.30 -21.05
N LYS A 533 -13.96 -3.97 -21.79
CA LYS A 533 -14.60 -4.94 -22.68
C LYS A 533 -13.66 -5.39 -23.81
N LEU A 534 -12.86 -4.47 -24.35
CA LEU A 534 -11.85 -4.77 -25.36
C LEU A 534 -10.68 -5.56 -24.77
N ILE A 535 -10.18 -5.14 -23.61
CA ILE A 535 -9.08 -5.81 -22.89
C ILE A 535 -9.44 -7.27 -22.59
N SER A 536 -10.62 -7.52 -22.02
CA SER A 536 -11.05 -8.89 -21.70
C SER A 536 -11.32 -9.73 -22.95
N ALA A 537 -11.77 -9.13 -24.05
CA ALA A 537 -11.94 -9.85 -25.31
C ALA A 537 -10.61 -10.26 -25.96
N GLU A 538 -9.57 -9.44 -25.84
CA GLU A 538 -8.30 -9.63 -26.54
C GLU A 538 -7.18 -10.27 -25.71
N ILE A 539 -7.24 -10.17 -24.39
CA ILE A 539 -6.21 -10.68 -23.48
C ILE A 539 -6.79 -11.88 -22.72
N PRO A 540 -6.37 -13.12 -23.05
CA PRO A 540 -6.91 -14.34 -22.43
C PRO A 540 -6.80 -14.35 -20.90
N ALA A 541 -5.73 -13.77 -20.34
CA ALA A 541 -5.53 -13.67 -18.89
C ALA A 541 -6.62 -12.84 -18.17
N PHE A 542 -7.39 -12.04 -18.91
CA PHE A 542 -8.44 -11.16 -18.41
C PHE A 542 -9.85 -11.54 -18.90
N ALA A 543 -10.03 -12.68 -19.56
CA ALA A 543 -11.24 -13.00 -20.33
C ALA A 543 -12.57 -12.87 -19.57
N THR A 544 -12.57 -13.18 -18.27
CA THR A 544 -13.77 -13.16 -17.41
C THR A 544 -13.85 -11.93 -16.51
N MET A 545 -12.96 -10.95 -16.71
CA MET A 545 -12.78 -9.82 -15.80
C MET A 545 -13.47 -8.55 -16.32
N SER A 546 -13.90 -7.70 -15.40
CA SER A 546 -14.31 -6.33 -15.68
C SER A 546 -13.85 -5.41 -14.57
N TYR A 547 -13.57 -4.15 -14.89
CA TYR A 547 -13.07 -3.18 -13.91
C TYR A 547 -13.99 -3.04 -12.67
N SER A 548 -15.30 -3.03 -12.88
CA SER A 548 -16.29 -2.87 -11.81
C SER A 548 -16.38 -4.10 -10.88
N GLN A 549 -16.04 -5.29 -11.38
CA GLN A 549 -16.09 -6.54 -10.61
C GLN A 549 -14.77 -6.89 -9.92
N LEU A 550 -13.68 -6.14 -10.19
CA LEU A 550 -12.41 -6.33 -9.50
C LEU A 550 -12.56 -6.05 -8.00
N SER A 551 -12.18 -7.04 -7.19
CA SER A 551 -12.20 -6.95 -5.73
C SER A 551 -11.25 -5.84 -5.24
N GLU A 552 -11.50 -5.34 -4.03
CA GLU A 552 -10.62 -4.37 -3.37
C GLU A 552 -9.23 -4.93 -3.07
N THR A 553 -9.08 -6.26 -2.95
CA THR A 553 -7.80 -6.95 -2.70
C THR A 553 -7.11 -7.42 -3.98
N GLY A 554 -7.72 -7.17 -5.14
CA GLY A 554 -7.24 -7.63 -6.43
C GLY A 554 -7.44 -9.13 -6.66
N LEU A 555 -7.01 -9.59 -7.84
CA LEU A 555 -7.20 -10.96 -8.32
C LEU A 555 -5.89 -11.51 -8.89
N LEU A 556 -5.52 -12.73 -8.51
CA LEU A 556 -4.39 -13.43 -9.12
C LEU A 556 -4.76 -13.88 -10.54
N ILE A 557 -3.88 -13.60 -11.50
CA ILE A 557 -4.01 -14.05 -12.89
C ILE A 557 -2.99 -15.15 -13.19
N ASP A 558 -3.22 -15.91 -14.27
CA ASP A 558 -2.33 -17.01 -14.64
C ASP A 558 -0.93 -16.51 -15.04
N ALA A 559 0.06 -16.89 -14.23
CA ALA A 559 1.47 -16.56 -14.42
C ALA A 559 2.22 -17.55 -15.33
N THR A 560 1.61 -18.71 -15.62
CA THR A 560 2.26 -19.83 -16.31
C THR A 560 2.93 -19.44 -17.64
N PRO A 561 2.31 -18.60 -18.50
CA PRO A 561 2.94 -18.19 -19.76
C PRO A 561 4.26 -17.43 -19.60
N PHE A 562 4.51 -16.86 -18.42
CA PHE A 562 5.66 -16.00 -18.13
C PHE A 562 6.69 -16.66 -17.22
N ALA A 563 6.48 -17.91 -16.80
CA ALA A 563 7.30 -18.60 -15.81
C ALA A 563 8.78 -18.75 -16.24
N ALA A 564 9.07 -18.76 -17.54
CA ALA A 564 10.43 -18.87 -18.09
C ALA A 564 11.20 -17.54 -18.13
N LEU A 565 10.55 -16.41 -17.84
CA LEU A 565 11.22 -15.10 -17.89
C LEU A 565 12.10 -14.89 -16.64
N PRO A 566 13.33 -14.35 -16.81
CA PRO A 566 14.27 -14.15 -15.71
C PRO A 566 13.96 -12.85 -14.95
N PHE A 567 12.87 -12.88 -14.18
CA PHE A 567 12.50 -11.80 -13.27
C PHE A 567 13.63 -11.50 -12.27
N LEU A 568 13.90 -10.22 -12.03
CA LEU A 568 15.02 -9.75 -11.20
C LEU A 568 14.61 -9.57 -9.73
N GLU A 569 13.32 -9.70 -9.44
CA GLU A 569 12.74 -9.56 -8.11
C GLU A 569 13.25 -10.65 -7.16
N GLY A 570 13.70 -10.23 -5.97
CA GLY A 570 14.01 -11.11 -4.86
C GLY A 570 12.77 -11.49 -4.05
N GLU A 571 12.99 -12.19 -2.93
CA GLU A 571 11.95 -12.41 -1.93
C GLU A 571 11.45 -11.08 -1.37
N THR A 572 10.15 -10.99 -1.08
CA THR A 572 9.46 -9.90 -0.37
C THR A 572 8.37 -10.52 0.52
N LEU A 573 7.69 -9.73 1.35
CA LEU A 573 6.82 -10.19 2.44
C LEU A 573 5.91 -11.39 2.08
N HIS A 574 5.20 -11.31 0.95
CA HIS A 574 4.26 -12.34 0.48
C HIS A 574 4.61 -12.89 -0.92
N PHE A 575 5.86 -12.75 -1.35
CA PHE A 575 6.29 -13.24 -2.66
C PHE A 575 7.67 -13.88 -2.58
N LYS A 576 7.74 -15.14 -3.01
CA LYS A 576 8.96 -15.91 -3.17
C LYS A 576 9.17 -16.18 -4.66
N PRO A 577 10.23 -15.66 -5.29
CA PRO A 577 10.51 -15.96 -6.68
C PRO A 577 10.75 -17.47 -6.86
N ALA A 578 10.39 -18.01 -8.02
CA ALA A 578 10.82 -19.35 -8.41
C ALA A 578 12.36 -19.39 -8.43
N ALA A 579 12.97 -20.50 -8.00
CA ALA A 579 14.42 -20.62 -7.80
C ALA A 579 15.24 -20.43 -9.09
N ALA A 580 15.46 -19.16 -9.46
CA ALA A 580 16.34 -18.69 -10.53
C ALA A 580 16.60 -17.18 -10.40
N ALA A 581 16.76 -16.65 -9.18
CA ALA A 581 17.30 -15.30 -9.01
C ALA A 581 18.82 -15.39 -9.14
N VAL A 582 19.35 -15.10 -10.32
CA VAL A 582 20.78 -14.81 -10.47
C VAL A 582 21.05 -13.61 -9.58
N ALA A 583 21.84 -13.82 -8.52
CA ALA A 583 22.28 -12.73 -7.67
C ALA A 583 22.94 -11.66 -8.54
N LEU A 584 22.36 -10.47 -8.58
CA LEU A 584 23.05 -9.29 -9.08
C LEU A 584 24.27 -9.13 -8.17
N THR A 585 25.44 -9.47 -8.70
CA THR A 585 26.72 -9.26 -8.04
C THR A 585 26.85 -7.75 -7.81
N PRO A 586 27.35 -7.33 -6.63
CA PRO A 586 27.36 -5.92 -6.19
C PRO A 586 28.07 -4.98 -7.16
#